data_AF-A0A101Y154-F1
#
_entry.id   AF-A0A101Y154-F1
#
_cell.length_a   1.000
_cell.length_b   1.000
_cell.length_c   1.000
_cell.angle_alpha   90.00
_cell.angle_beta   90.00
_cell.angle_gamma   90.00
#
_symmetry.space_group_name_H-M   'P 1'
#
loop_
_entity.id
_entity.type
_entity.pdbx_description
1 polymer ?
#
loop_
_entity_poly.entity_id
_entity_poly.type
_entity_poly.pdbx_seq_one_letter_code
_entity_poly.pdbx_strand_id
1 'polypeptide(L)'
;MKFIGLDIGTTSITGLVYSLEHKMVLCSITEECDTAVTVDHQEWERLQDPEVICESIVRMLEELLKTEEDVMGIGLTGQMHGIVYTDGNGQHVSPLYTWQDGRAALPCDGGITYAEKLRILTGYSIPPGYGLATHYYNLQQDLVPAGPSASAPLPIMLPSG
;
A
#
# COMPACT_ATOMS: atom_id res chain seq x y z
N MET A 1 -20.56 22.43 3.41
CA MET A 1 -19.56 21.52 4.00
C MET A 1 -18.65 21.00 2.91
N LYS A 2 -17.33 21.07 3.11
CA LYS A 2 -16.32 20.60 2.16
C LYS A 2 -15.51 19.46 2.76
N PHE A 3 -15.12 18.49 1.94
CA PHE A 3 -14.30 17.34 2.35
C PHE A 3 -13.19 17.13 1.34
N ILE A 4 -12.01 16.76 1.81
CA ILE A 4 -10.95 16.27 0.94
C ILE A 4 -11.13 14.76 0.74
N GLY A 5 -11.04 14.30 -0.49
CA GLY A 5 -10.85 12.89 -0.82
C GLY A 5 -9.45 12.68 -1.38
N LEU A 6 -8.73 11.68 -0.87
CA LEU A 6 -7.47 11.21 -1.44
C LEU A 6 -7.62 9.78 -1.94
N ASP A 7 -7.17 9.53 -3.16
CA ASP A 7 -7.06 8.21 -3.78
C ASP A 7 -5.58 7.90 -4.02
N ILE A 8 -5.04 6.99 -3.21
CA ILE A 8 -3.62 6.61 -3.19
C ILE A 8 -3.44 5.38 -4.08
N GLY A 9 -3.33 5.62 -5.39
CA GLY A 9 -3.10 4.58 -6.38
C GLY A 9 -1.65 4.08 -6.40
N THR A 10 -1.41 3.03 -7.19
CA THR A 10 -0.06 2.48 -7.37
C THR A 10 0.82 3.36 -8.28
N THR A 11 0.25 4.09 -9.23
CA THR A 11 1.01 4.93 -10.18
C THR A 11 0.86 6.43 -9.93
N SER A 12 -0.24 6.83 -9.29
CA SER A 12 -0.57 8.22 -9.04
C SER A 12 -1.40 8.36 -7.79
N ILE A 13 -1.36 9.56 -7.21
CA ILE A 13 -2.21 9.96 -6.09
C ILE A 13 -3.11 11.08 -6.60
N THR A 14 -4.40 10.96 -6.36
CA THR A 14 -5.37 12.01 -6.69
C THR A 14 -6.02 12.55 -5.44
N GLY A 15 -6.01 13.86 -5.29
CA GLY A 15 -6.68 14.58 -4.23
C GLY A 15 -7.75 15.49 -4.80
N LEU A 16 -8.88 15.60 -4.13
CA LEU A 16 -9.96 16.49 -4.54
C LEU A 16 -10.64 17.12 -3.35
N VAL A 17 -11.29 18.26 -3.55
CA VAL A 17 -12.21 18.86 -2.58
C VAL A 17 -13.63 18.73 -3.12
N TYR A 18 -14.50 18.05 -2.37
CA TYR A 18 -15.92 17.90 -2.68
C TYR A 18 -16.78 18.79 -1.77
N SER A 19 -17.67 19.59 -2.37
CA SER A 19 -18.67 20.37 -1.64
C SER A 19 -20.01 19.63 -1.58
N LEU A 20 -20.49 19.34 -0.37
CA LEU A 20 -21.84 18.78 -0.17
C LEU A 20 -22.95 19.79 -0.51
N GLU A 21 -22.67 21.09 -0.36
CA GLU A 21 -23.65 22.16 -0.61
C GLU A 21 -23.89 22.33 -2.11
N HIS A 22 -22.81 22.42 -2.87
CA HIS A 22 -22.86 22.56 -4.34
C HIS A 22 -22.98 21.21 -5.05
N LYS A 23 -22.76 20.09 -4.33
CA LYS A 23 -22.77 18.71 -4.83
C LYS A 23 -21.79 18.49 -5.98
N MET A 24 -20.61 19.09 -5.90
CA MET A 24 -19.60 19.05 -6.96
C MET A 24 -18.19 19.05 -6.39
N VAL A 25 -17.25 18.60 -7.23
CA VAL A 25 -15.81 18.78 -7.01
C VAL A 25 -15.47 20.24 -7.29
N LEU A 26 -14.80 20.90 -6.33
CA LEU A 26 -14.36 22.29 -6.43
C LEU A 26 -12.98 22.38 -7.06
N CYS A 27 -12.06 21.50 -6.66
CA CYS A 27 -10.72 21.38 -7.22
C CYS A 27 -10.24 19.93 -7.12
N SER A 28 -9.27 19.57 -7.96
CA SER A 28 -8.61 18.27 -7.96
C SER A 28 -7.16 18.41 -8.42
N ILE A 29 -6.27 17.64 -7.80
CA ILE A 29 -4.85 17.56 -8.11
C ILE A 29 -4.53 16.08 -8.30
N THR A 30 -3.81 15.73 -9.36
CA THR A 30 -3.28 14.40 -9.57
C THR A 30 -1.77 14.51 -9.75
N GLU A 31 -1.03 13.77 -8.93
CA GLU A 31 0.42 13.66 -9.02
C GLU A 31 0.79 12.23 -9.41
N GLU A 32 1.68 12.08 -10.40
CA GLU A 32 2.35 10.81 -10.62
C GLU A 32 3.32 10.54 -9.46
N CYS A 33 3.29 9.31 -8.94
CA CYS A 33 4.08 8.96 -7.77
C CYS A 33 5.15 7.94 -8.18
N ASP A 34 6.33 8.43 -8.56
CA ASP A 34 7.50 7.60 -8.80
C ASP A 34 8.03 7.06 -7.46
N THR A 35 7.41 5.97 -7.06
CA THR A 35 7.61 5.32 -5.76
C THR A 35 8.32 3.99 -5.93
N ALA A 36 8.61 3.57 -7.16
CA ALA A 36 9.14 2.25 -7.43
C ALA A 36 10.53 2.10 -6.79
N VAL A 37 10.65 1.13 -5.88
CA VAL A 37 11.94 0.76 -5.30
C VAL A 37 12.42 -0.51 -5.96
N THR A 38 13.68 -0.53 -6.38
CA THR A 38 14.34 -1.74 -6.84
C THR A 38 15.46 -2.09 -5.87
N VAL A 39 15.34 -3.25 -5.21
CA VAL A 39 16.36 -3.71 -4.26
C VAL A 39 17.38 -4.59 -4.97
N ASP A 40 16.92 -5.62 -5.70
CA ASP A 40 17.82 -6.61 -6.32
C ASP A 40 17.54 -6.85 -7.82
N HIS A 41 16.87 -5.90 -8.50
CA HIS A 41 16.50 -5.96 -9.92
C HIS A 41 15.77 -7.25 -10.33
N GLN A 42 15.00 -7.82 -9.42
CA GLN A 42 14.24 -9.03 -9.70
C GLN A 42 12.98 -8.69 -10.49
N GLU A 43 12.72 -9.42 -11.58
CA GLU A 43 11.58 -9.13 -12.47
C GLU A 43 10.22 -9.25 -11.76
N TRP A 44 10.14 -10.03 -10.68
CA TRP A 44 8.96 -10.25 -9.86
C TRP A 44 8.75 -9.22 -8.75
N GLU A 45 9.74 -8.38 -8.44
CA GLU A 45 9.62 -7.38 -7.37
C GLU A 45 8.76 -6.20 -7.81
N ARG A 46 7.77 -5.86 -7.00
CA ARG A 46 6.95 -4.66 -7.20
C ARG A 46 6.79 -3.98 -5.84
N LEU A 47 7.79 -3.18 -5.50
CA LEU A 47 7.92 -2.49 -4.24
C LEU A 47 7.69 -0.99 -4.42
N GLN A 48 7.16 -0.36 -3.38
CA GLN A 48 7.04 1.09 -3.32
C GLN A 48 7.69 1.65 -2.05
N ASP A 49 8.22 2.87 -2.14
CA ASP A 49 8.74 3.63 -1.01
C ASP A 49 7.57 4.27 -0.24
N PRO A 50 7.28 3.84 1.00
CA PRO A 50 6.20 4.43 1.79
C PRO A 50 6.45 5.90 2.14
N GLU A 51 7.70 6.34 2.28
CA GLU A 51 8.03 7.72 2.62
C GLU A 51 7.66 8.66 1.46
N VAL A 52 8.00 8.30 0.22
CA VAL A 52 7.65 9.08 -0.99
C VAL A 52 6.12 9.18 -1.14
N ILE A 53 5.38 8.13 -0.80
CA ILE A 53 3.91 8.15 -0.77
C ILE A 53 3.42 9.16 0.27
N CYS A 54 3.94 9.07 1.50
CA CYS A 54 3.57 9.98 2.60
C CYS A 54 3.88 11.45 2.27
N GLU A 55 5.07 11.74 1.74
CA GLU A 55 5.47 13.09 1.33
C GLU A 55 4.55 13.66 0.24
N SER A 56 4.19 12.85 -0.75
CA SER A 56 3.26 13.24 -1.81
C SER A 56 1.86 13.55 -1.26
N ILE A 57 1.37 12.74 -0.32
CA ILE A 57 0.08 12.98 0.36
C ILE A 57 0.12 14.29 1.15
N VAL A 58 1.19 14.54 1.92
CA VAL A 58 1.33 15.77 2.72
C VAL A 58 1.35 16.99 1.81
N ARG A 59 2.16 16.98 0.75
CA ARG A 59 2.22 18.07 -0.23
C ARG A 59 0.85 18.36 -0.85
N MET A 60 0.15 17.32 -1.28
CA MET A 60 -1.18 17.45 -1.88
C MET A 60 -2.22 17.99 -0.89
N LEU A 61 -2.19 17.53 0.36
CA LEU A 61 -3.06 18.05 1.42
C LEU A 61 -2.80 19.54 1.66
N GLU A 62 -1.54 19.95 1.75
CA GLU A 62 -1.20 21.36 1.91
C GLU A 62 -1.73 22.22 0.75
N GLU A 63 -1.63 21.76 -0.50
CA GLU A 63 -2.10 22.50 -1.66
C GLU A 63 -3.63 22.62 -1.69
N LEU A 64 -4.34 21.51 -1.41
CA LEU A 64 -5.81 21.53 -1.34
C LEU A 64 -6.32 22.42 -0.22
N LEU A 65 -5.69 22.38 0.96
CA LEU A 65 -6.05 23.22 2.11
C LEU A 65 -5.71 24.71 1.90
N LYS A 66 -4.71 25.03 1.07
CA LYS A 66 -4.43 26.41 0.63
C LYS A 66 -5.46 26.91 -0.40
N THR A 67 -6.02 26.00 -1.20
CA THR A 67 -6.97 26.34 -2.27
C THR A 67 -8.40 26.49 -1.75
N GLU A 68 -8.81 25.61 -0.82
CA GLU A 68 -10.16 25.58 -0.28
C GLU A 68 -10.16 25.63 1.24
N GLU A 69 -10.70 26.73 1.79
CA GLU A 69 -10.92 26.90 3.23
C GLU A 69 -12.17 26.11 3.71
N ASP A 70 -12.31 25.96 5.03
CA ASP A 70 -13.45 25.31 5.70
C ASP A 70 -13.68 23.83 5.34
N VAL A 71 -12.59 23.09 5.09
CA VAL A 71 -12.62 21.63 4.97
C VAL A 71 -12.93 21.01 6.34
N MET A 72 -13.97 20.17 6.37
CA MET A 72 -14.50 19.57 7.61
C MET A 72 -13.94 18.18 7.89
N GLY A 73 -13.28 17.55 6.92
CA GLY A 73 -12.72 16.21 7.07
C GLY A 73 -12.02 15.71 5.82
N ILE A 74 -11.31 14.60 5.98
CA ILE A 74 -10.53 13.92 4.95
C ILE A 74 -11.01 12.47 4.86
N GLY A 75 -11.31 12.02 3.65
CA GLY A 75 -11.51 10.62 3.30
C GLY A 75 -10.31 10.10 2.51
N LEU A 76 -9.90 8.86 2.76
CA LEU A 76 -8.74 8.22 2.14
C LEU A 76 -9.17 6.88 1.55
N THR A 77 -8.78 6.62 0.30
CA THR A 77 -8.77 5.30 -0.33
C THR A 77 -7.36 5.02 -0.86
N GLY A 78 -7.03 3.77 -1.11
CA GLY A 78 -5.74 3.41 -1.66
C GLY A 78 -5.68 1.97 -2.13
N GLN A 79 -4.50 1.60 -2.62
CA GLN A 79 -4.25 0.27 -3.17
C GLN A 79 -4.56 -0.85 -2.18
N MET A 80 -5.16 -1.94 -2.67
CA MET A 80 -5.52 -3.10 -1.85
C MET A 80 -4.43 -4.18 -1.90
N HIS A 81 -4.54 -5.15 -0.99
CA HIS A 81 -3.78 -6.41 -0.95
C HIS A 81 -2.30 -6.34 -0.59
N GLY A 82 -1.64 -5.20 -0.79
CA GLY A 82 -0.25 -5.01 -0.38
C GLY A 82 -0.05 -5.00 1.14
N ILE A 83 1.21 -5.08 1.56
CA ILE A 83 1.61 -5.00 2.97
C ILE A 83 2.84 -4.12 3.18
N VAL A 84 2.90 -3.50 4.34
CA VAL A 84 4.09 -2.83 4.88
C VAL A 84 4.33 -3.34 6.30
N TYR A 85 5.58 -3.58 6.68
CA TYR A 85 5.93 -3.87 8.06
C TYR A 85 6.11 -2.56 8.82
N THR A 86 5.64 -2.52 10.06
CA THR A 86 5.78 -1.34 10.93
C THR A 86 6.41 -1.70 12.27
N ASP A 87 7.03 -0.73 12.92
CA ASP A 87 7.49 -0.85 14.30
C ASP A 87 6.36 -0.58 15.31
N GLY A 88 6.69 -0.57 16.60
CA GLY A 88 5.72 -0.36 17.68
C GLY A 88 5.15 1.06 17.75
N ASN A 89 5.74 2.00 17.01
CA ASN A 89 5.28 3.38 16.90
C ASN A 89 4.45 3.60 15.61
N GLY A 90 4.26 2.56 14.79
CA GLY A 90 3.59 2.66 13.50
C GLY A 90 4.47 3.21 12.38
N GLN A 91 5.78 3.34 12.60
CA GLN A 91 6.72 3.74 11.55
C GLN A 91 6.99 2.56 10.63
N HIS A 92 6.99 2.78 9.31
CA HIS A 92 7.34 1.73 8.36
C HIS A 92 8.81 1.29 8.54
N VAL A 93 9.06 -0.02 8.48
CA VAL A 93 10.39 -0.64 8.59
C VAL A 93 10.71 -1.55 7.40
N SER A 94 9.91 -1.45 6.34
CA SER A 94 10.11 -2.11 5.06
C SER A 94 9.57 -1.23 3.94
N PRO A 95 9.91 -1.53 2.68
CA PRO A 95 9.13 -1.07 1.55
C PRO A 95 7.67 -1.54 1.66
N LEU A 96 6.79 -0.90 0.90
CA LEU A 96 5.47 -1.43 0.60
C LEU A 96 5.60 -2.52 -0.46
N TYR A 97 5.24 -3.74 -0.10
CA TYR A 97 5.07 -4.85 -1.04
C TYR A 97 3.70 -4.72 -1.72
N THR A 98 3.66 -4.37 -3.00
CA THR A 98 2.41 -4.14 -3.72
C THR A 98 1.70 -5.44 -4.10
N TRP A 99 0.44 -5.33 -4.53
CA TRP A 99 -0.34 -6.47 -5.03
C TRP A 99 0.23 -7.12 -6.29
N GLN A 100 1.14 -6.44 -6.98
CA GLN A 100 1.79 -6.94 -8.20
C GLN A 100 3.08 -7.70 -7.89
N ASP A 101 3.54 -7.71 -6.63
CA ASP A 101 4.76 -8.39 -6.24
C ASP A 101 4.57 -9.91 -6.37
N GLY A 102 5.42 -10.52 -7.20
CA GLY A 102 5.30 -11.92 -7.61
C GLY A 102 6.07 -12.90 -6.73
N ARG A 103 6.67 -12.47 -5.61
CA ARG A 103 7.59 -13.32 -4.83
C ARG A 103 6.99 -14.66 -4.41
N ALA A 104 5.70 -14.68 -4.07
CA ALA A 104 5.04 -15.92 -3.65
C ALA A 104 4.68 -16.86 -4.81
N ALA A 105 4.86 -16.43 -6.06
CA ALA A 105 4.76 -17.28 -7.25
C ALA A 105 6.09 -17.97 -7.56
N LEU A 106 7.18 -17.67 -6.84
CA LEU A 106 8.44 -18.36 -6.99
C LEU A 106 8.33 -19.81 -6.50
N PRO A 107 9.07 -20.74 -7.13
CA PRO A 107 9.15 -22.11 -6.65
C PRO A 107 9.82 -22.16 -5.26
N CYS A 108 9.31 -23.03 -4.40
CA CYS A 108 9.91 -23.43 -3.14
C CYS A 108 10.28 -24.92 -3.16
N ASP A 109 10.65 -25.47 -2.00
CA ASP A 109 10.94 -26.90 -1.85
C ASP A 109 9.79 -27.77 -2.40
N GLY A 110 10.16 -28.81 -3.15
CA GLY A 110 9.20 -29.74 -3.75
C GLY A 110 8.63 -29.30 -5.10
N GLY A 111 9.11 -28.21 -5.69
CA GLY A 111 8.75 -27.79 -7.05
C GLY A 111 7.37 -27.14 -7.18
N ILE A 112 6.72 -26.83 -6.06
CA ILE A 112 5.50 -26.02 -5.99
C ILE A 112 5.86 -24.58 -5.61
N THR A 113 4.95 -23.63 -5.81
CA THR A 113 5.13 -22.24 -5.42
C THR A 113 4.85 -22.00 -3.93
N TYR A 114 5.34 -20.89 -3.37
CA TYR A 114 5.00 -20.50 -1.99
C TYR A 114 3.48 -20.31 -1.79
N ALA A 115 2.78 -19.72 -2.77
CA ALA A 115 1.33 -19.57 -2.73
C ALA A 115 0.60 -20.92 -2.73
N GLU A 116 1.06 -21.90 -3.51
CA GLU A 116 0.52 -23.27 -3.48
C GLU A 116 0.79 -23.98 -2.17
N LYS A 117 2.02 -23.85 -1.63
CA LYS A 117 2.36 -24.39 -0.31
C LYS A 117 1.47 -23.81 0.78
N LEU A 118 1.23 -22.50 0.75
CA LEU A 118 0.34 -21.82 1.68
C LEU A 118 -1.12 -22.29 1.53
N ARG A 119 -1.58 -22.54 0.31
CA ARG A 119 -2.90 -23.14 0.06
C ARG A 119 -3.02 -24.53 0.65
N ILE A 120 -1.99 -25.37 0.53
CA ILE A 120 -1.97 -26.72 1.13
C ILE A 120 -2.04 -26.63 2.66
N LEU A 121 -1.30 -25.70 3.27
CA LEU A 121 -1.26 -25.52 4.72
C LEU A 121 -2.57 -24.98 5.30
N THR A 122 -3.23 -24.06 4.60
CA THR A 122 -4.39 -23.33 5.12
C THR A 122 -5.74 -23.86 4.61
N GLY A 123 -5.75 -24.58 3.49
CA GLY A 123 -6.96 -24.96 2.76
C GLY A 123 -7.54 -23.84 1.88
N TYR A 124 -6.99 -22.63 1.91
CA TYR A 124 -7.49 -21.47 1.17
C TYR A 124 -6.59 -21.09 -0.01
N SER A 125 -7.19 -20.77 -1.16
CA SER A 125 -6.44 -20.25 -2.31
C SER A 125 -6.13 -18.77 -2.07
N ILE A 126 -4.84 -18.43 -1.97
CA ILE A 126 -4.37 -17.06 -1.73
C ILE A 126 -3.52 -16.64 -2.94
N PRO A 127 -3.88 -15.58 -3.68
CA PRO A 127 -3.09 -15.10 -4.80
C PRO A 127 -1.67 -14.67 -4.37
N PRO A 128 -0.64 -14.86 -5.22
CA PRO A 128 0.74 -14.55 -4.86
C PRO A 128 0.99 -13.11 -4.39
N GLY A 129 0.31 -12.14 -4.98
CA GLY A 129 0.46 -10.73 -4.61
C GLY A 129 -0.31 -10.29 -3.36
N TYR A 130 -1.05 -11.20 -2.71
CA TYR A 130 -1.75 -10.85 -1.48
C TYR A 130 -0.77 -10.84 -0.32
N GLY A 131 -0.97 -9.89 0.59
CA GLY A 131 -0.13 -9.66 1.76
C GLY A 131 0.20 -10.91 2.56
N LEU A 132 -0.75 -11.82 2.71
CA LEU A 132 -0.52 -13.09 3.42
C LEU A 132 0.47 -14.01 2.68
N ALA A 133 0.42 -14.07 1.35
CA ALA A 133 1.37 -14.84 0.54
C ALA A 133 2.75 -14.18 0.53
N THR A 134 2.81 -12.86 0.39
CA THR A 134 4.05 -12.06 0.53
C THR A 134 4.69 -12.26 1.90
N HIS A 135 3.91 -12.18 2.98
CA HIS A 135 4.39 -12.39 4.34
C HIS A 135 4.91 -13.83 4.53
N TYR A 136 4.19 -14.83 3.99
CA TYR A 136 4.63 -16.22 4.05
C TYR A 136 5.99 -16.41 3.36
N TYR A 137 6.19 -15.87 2.15
CA TYR A 137 7.49 -15.89 1.48
C TYR A 137 8.57 -15.25 2.35
N ASN A 138 8.32 -14.04 2.85
CA ASN A 138 9.30 -13.29 3.66
C ASN A 138 9.67 -14.06 4.94
N LEU A 139 8.71 -14.75 5.58
CA LEU A 139 8.97 -15.62 6.72
C LEU A 139 9.86 -16.82 6.38
N GLN A 140 9.63 -17.47 5.22
CA GLN A 140 10.43 -18.64 4.81
C GLN A 140 11.84 -18.27 4.36
N GLN A 141 12.10 -17.00 4.05
CA GLN A 141 13.39 -16.50 3.58
C GLN A 141 14.12 -15.65 4.63
N ASP A 142 13.64 -15.62 5.88
CA ASP A 142 14.19 -14.81 6.96
C ASP A 142 14.28 -13.30 6.62
N LEU A 143 13.34 -12.80 5.80
CA LEU A 143 13.24 -11.41 5.35
C LEU A 143 12.28 -10.55 6.18
N VAL A 144 11.61 -11.12 7.19
CA VAL A 144 10.77 -10.34 8.10
C VAL A 144 11.67 -9.47 8.99
N PRO A 145 11.47 -8.14 9.04
CA PRO A 145 12.30 -7.27 9.86
C PRO A 145 12.32 -7.69 11.34
N ALA A 146 13.49 -7.62 11.98
CA ALA A 146 13.65 -7.98 13.39
C ALA A 146 13.12 -6.87 14.33
N GLY A 147 12.35 -7.25 15.36
CA GLY A 147 11.93 -6.34 16.43
C GLY A 147 10.65 -6.79 17.15
N PRO A 148 10.42 -6.37 18.41
CA PRO A 148 9.28 -6.80 19.24
C PRO A 148 7.89 -6.36 18.71
N SER A 149 7.85 -5.57 17.63
CA SER A 149 6.63 -5.03 17.03
C SER A 149 6.55 -5.20 15.51
N ALA A 150 7.62 -5.69 14.87
CA ALA A 150 7.70 -5.89 13.42
C ALA A 150 6.92 -7.13 12.92
N SER A 151 6.25 -7.84 13.84
CA SER A 151 5.68 -9.17 13.59
C SER A 151 4.32 -9.17 12.88
N ALA A 152 3.70 -8.02 12.66
CA ALA A 152 2.40 -7.93 12.00
C ALA A 152 2.49 -7.07 10.73
N PRO A 153 2.39 -7.66 9.52
CA PRO A 153 2.22 -6.85 8.33
C PRO A 153 0.91 -6.06 8.45
N LEU A 154 0.95 -4.76 8.22
CA LEU A 154 -0.28 -3.98 8.08
C LEU A 154 -0.83 -4.21 6.68
N PRO A 155 -1.98 -4.88 6.51
CA PRO A 155 -2.62 -4.94 5.21
C PRO A 155 -3.05 -3.54 4.84
N ILE A 156 -2.81 -3.12 3.60
CA ILE A 156 -3.51 -1.96 3.07
C ILE A 156 -4.94 -2.40 2.79
N MET A 157 -5.79 -2.26 3.80
CA MET A 157 -7.24 -2.34 3.69
C MET A 157 -7.78 -0.92 3.83
N LEU A 158 -7.76 -0.18 2.73
CA LEU A 158 -8.69 0.94 2.62
C LEU A 158 -9.93 0.40 1.90
N PRO A 159 -11.14 0.56 2.47
CA PRO A 159 -12.34 0.07 1.83
C PRO A 159 -12.47 0.74 0.47
N SER A 160 -12.59 -0.06 -0.59
CA SER A 160 -13.16 0.43 -1.84
C SER A 160 -14.56 0.96 -1.51
N GLY A 161 -14.76 2.27 -1.70
CA GLY A 161 -16.00 2.96 -1.39
C GLY A 161 -17.24 2.39 -2.05
#